data_AF-I2CS42-F1
#
_entry.id   AF-I2CS42-F1
#
_cell.length_a   1.000
_cell.length_b   1.000
_cell.length_c   1.000
_cell.angle_alpha   90.00
_cell.angle_beta   90.00
_cell.angle_gamma   90.00
#
_symmetry.space_group_name_H-M   'P 1'
#
loop_
_entity.id
_entity.type
_entity.pdbx_description
1 polymer ?
#
loop_
_entity_poly.entity_id
_entity_poly.type
_entity_poly.pdbx_seq_one_letter_code
_entity_poly.pdbx_strand_id
1 'polypeptide(L)'
;LEKAGQETHKAASAQCVGGVAKFLVVCRCLIYFHHIINKHKREFIIREALAHSLGGYSKYGWPGVVVVEGEEQQVKAYVRLLQSLRWKEIR
;
A
#
# COMPACT_ATOMS: atom_id res chain seq x y z
N LEU A 1 -5.00 19.42 33.06
CA LEU A 1 -5.55 19.51 31.69
C LEU A 1 -4.35 19.79 30.80
N GLU A 2 -3.86 18.94 29.90
CA GLU A 2 -4.42 17.80 29.18
C GLU A 2 -3.28 16.80 28.89
N LYS A 3 -3.61 15.51 28.86
CA LYS A 3 -2.70 14.45 28.40
C LYS A 3 -2.77 14.38 26.88
N ALA A 4 -1.67 14.69 26.17
CA ALA A 4 -1.57 14.44 24.74
C ALA A 4 -1.16 12.98 24.50
N GLY A 5 -1.97 12.29 23.69
CA GLY A 5 -1.96 10.85 23.47
C GLY A 5 -0.67 10.29 22.88
N GLN A 6 -0.28 9.13 23.39
CA GLN A 6 0.75 8.27 22.83
C GLN A 6 0.19 7.60 21.57
N GLU A 7 0.63 8.04 20.39
CA GLU A 7 0.40 7.29 19.15
C GLU A 7 1.31 6.05 19.15
N THR A 8 0.70 4.90 19.44
CA THR A 8 1.37 3.60 19.35
C THR A 8 1.54 3.20 17.89
N HIS A 9 2.70 3.46 17.30
CA HIS A 9 3.11 2.79 16.08
C HIS A 9 3.35 1.30 16.39
N LYS A 10 2.32 0.48 16.17
CA LYS A 10 2.44 -0.98 16.26
C LYS A 10 3.31 -1.45 15.09
N ALA A 11 4.61 -1.59 15.35
CA ALA A 11 5.53 -2.24 14.43
C ALA A 11 4.97 -3.62 14.05
N ALA A 12 4.98 -3.95 12.76
CA ALA A 12 4.63 -5.29 12.28
C ALA A 12 5.55 -6.30 12.98
N SER A 13 4.98 -7.09 13.89
CA SER A 13 5.73 -8.07 14.66
C SER A 13 6.12 -9.21 13.73
N ALA A 14 7.39 -9.25 13.31
CA ALA A 14 7.97 -10.44 12.70
C ALA A 14 8.02 -11.55 13.77
N GLN A 15 7.01 -12.42 13.78
CA GLN A 15 7.00 -13.59 14.64
C GLN A 15 7.89 -14.67 14.02
N CYS A 16 9.10 -14.85 14.57
CA CYS A 16 9.93 -16.02 14.30
C CYS A 16 9.48 -17.16 15.23
N VAL A 17 8.53 -17.99 14.78
CA VAL A 17 8.23 -19.25 15.47
C VAL A 17 9.24 -20.28 14.97
N GLY A 18 10.26 -20.56 15.79
CA GLY A 18 11.17 -21.70 15.62
C GLY A 18 12.22 -21.56 14.53
N GLY A 19 13.36 -20.94 14.85
CA GLY A 19 14.73 -21.34 14.46
C GLY A 19 15.11 -21.56 13.00
N VAL A 20 14.22 -21.38 12.03
CA VAL A 20 14.53 -21.47 10.60
C VAL A 20 14.38 -20.08 10.01
N ALA A 21 15.45 -19.54 9.42
CA ALA A 21 15.40 -18.28 8.72
C ALA A 21 14.41 -18.39 7.55
N LYS A 22 13.16 -17.99 7.79
CA LYS A 22 12.13 -17.95 6.76
C LYS A 22 12.53 -16.89 5.76
N PHE A 23 12.84 -17.29 4.53
CA PHE A 23 13.02 -16.34 3.45
C PHE A 23 11.74 -15.51 3.36
N LEU A 24 11.83 -14.21 3.63
CA LEU A 24 10.71 -13.30 3.50
C LEU A 24 10.46 -13.11 2.00
N VAL A 25 9.59 -13.95 1.45
CA VAL A 25 9.08 -13.77 0.10
C VAL A 25 8.12 -12.58 0.16
N VAL A 26 8.57 -11.46 -0.39
CA VAL A 26 7.76 -10.24 -0.51
C VAL A 26 7.02 -10.27 -1.84
N CYS A 27 5.71 -10.08 -1.80
CA CYS A 27 4.92 -9.87 -3.01
C CYS A 27 5.14 -8.44 -3.50
N ARG A 28 5.42 -8.25 -4.79
CA ARG A 28 5.49 -6.93 -5.43
C ARG A 28 4.48 -6.85 -6.55
N CYS A 29 3.76 -5.75 -6.61
CA CYS A 29 2.83 -5.46 -7.68
C CYS A 29 3.11 -4.07 -8.24
N LEU A 30 3.00 -3.95 -9.56
CA LEU A 30 3.09 -2.69 -10.27
C LEU A 30 1.79 -2.46 -11.03
N ILE A 31 1.19 -1.30 -10.79
CA ILE A 31 -0.11 -0.91 -11.35
C ILE A 31 0.12 0.31 -12.23
N TYR A 32 -0.22 0.17 -13.51
CA TYR A 32 -0.18 1.26 -14.47
C TYR A 32 -1.55 1.94 -14.55
N PHE A 33 -1.50 3.27 -14.66
CA PHE A 33 -2.66 4.10 -14.92
C PHE A 33 -2.34 5.02 -16.08
N HIS A 34 -3.34 5.32 -16.90
CA HIS A 34 -3.16 6.31 -17.96
C HIS A 34 -2.72 7.66 -17.37
N HIS A 35 -3.35 8.06 -16.26
CA HIS A 35 -2.88 9.15 -15.41
C HIS A 35 -3.50 9.08 -14.00
N ILE A 36 -2.80 9.64 -13.02
CA ILE A 36 -3.35 9.87 -11.67
C ILE A 36 -3.27 11.38 -11.39
N ILE A 37 -4.31 12.14 -11.75
CA ILE A 37 -4.31 13.61 -11.55
C ILE A 37 -5.15 14.02 -10.34
N ASN A 38 -6.24 13.30 -10.08
CA ASN A 38 -7.20 13.66 -9.03
C ASN A 38 -6.55 13.61 -7.63
N LYS A 39 -6.60 14.72 -6.90
CA LYS A 39 -6.01 14.87 -5.56
C LYS A 39 -6.50 13.82 -4.57
N HIS A 40 -7.81 13.62 -4.46
CA HIS A 40 -8.39 12.64 -3.54
C HIS A 40 -7.94 11.22 -3.86
N LYS A 41 -7.77 10.87 -5.14
CA LYS A 41 -7.22 9.56 -5.52
C LYS A 41 -5.77 9.38 -5.11
N ARG A 42 -4.94 10.43 -5.22
CA ARG A 42 -3.55 10.38 -4.75
C ARG A 42 -3.47 10.14 -3.25
N GLU A 43 -4.28 10.88 -2.49
CA GLU A 43 -4.36 10.72 -1.03
C GLU A 43 -4.91 9.34 -0.65
N PHE A 44 -5.92 8.86 -1.36
CA PHE A 44 -6.48 7.52 -1.18
C PHE A 44 -5.42 6.43 -1.39
N ILE A 45 -4.66 6.47 -2.50
CA ILE A 45 -3.59 5.51 -2.80
C ILE A 45 -2.61 5.38 -1.64
N ILE A 46 -2.15 6.51 -1.09
CA ILE A 46 -1.17 6.55 0.00
C ILE A 46 -1.80 6.04 1.30
N ARG A 47 -3.00 6.54 1.65
CA ARG A 47 -3.68 6.17 2.90
C ARG A 47 -3.97 4.68 2.97
N GLU A 48 -4.49 4.09 1.89
CA GLU A 48 -4.80 2.66 1.87
C GLU A 48 -3.52 1.80 1.90
N ALA A 49 -2.43 2.24 1.27
CA ALA A 49 -1.16 1.50 1.33
C ALA A 49 -0.64 1.43 2.77
N LEU A 50 -0.72 2.56 3.51
CA LEU A 50 -0.36 2.62 4.93
C LEU A 50 -1.29 1.75 5.79
N ALA A 51 -2.61 1.77 5.54
CA ALA A 51 -3.58 0.96 6.26
C ALA A 51 -3.33 -0.56 6.09
N HIS A 52 -2.83 -0.97 4.92
CA HIS A 52 -2.46 -2.35 4.61
C HIS A 52 -1.01 -2.71 5.02
N SER A 53 -0.27 -1.79 5.67
CA SER A 53 1.15 -1.96 6.02
C SER A 53 2.04 -2.30 4.82
N LEU A 54 1.75 -1.70 3.66
CA LEU A 54 2.51 -1.88 2.42
C LEU A 54 3.56 -0.79 2.25
N GLY A 55 4.71 -1.17 1.72
CA GLY A 55 5.73 -0.24 1.22
C GLY A 55 5.57 0.05 -0.27
N GLY A 56 6.33 1.00 -0.80
CA GLY A 56 6.43 1.27 -2.23
C GLY A 56 6.35 2.75 -2.60
N TYR A 57 5.92 3.04 -3.84
CA TYR A 57 5.94 4.38 -4.42
C TYR A 57 4.69 4.66 -5.26
N SER A 58 4.26 5.92 -5.26
CA SER A 58 3.21 6.41 -6.17
C SER A 58 3.71 7.61 -6.97
N LYS A 59 3.95 7.41 -8.27
CA LYS A 59 4.17 8.48 -9.24
C LYS A 59 2.83 8.89 -9.82
N TYR A 60 2.40 10.12 -9.53
CA TYR A 60 1.23 10.72 -10.15
C TYR A 60 1.59 11.47 -11.45
N GLY A 61 0.60 11.90 -12.22
CA GLY A 61 0.81 12.52 -13.54
C GLY A 61 0.59 11.56 -14.70
N TRP A 62 1.38 11.73 -15.77
CA TRP A 62 1.33 10.95 -17.02
C TRP A 62 2.62 10.14 -17.22
N PRO A 63 2.55 8.81 -17.44
CA PRO A 63 1.52 7.93 -16.89
C PRO A 63 1.55 7.98 -15.34
N GLY A 64 0.45 7.53 -14.74
CA GLY A 64 0.44 7.26 -13.30
C GLY A 64 0.98 5.85 -13.03
N VAL A 65 1.83 5.69 -12.03
CA VAL A 65 2.42 4.39 -11.67
C VAL A 65 2.36 4.23 -10.16
N VAL A 66 1.89 3.08 -9.71
CA VAL A 66 1.93 2.68 -8.30
C VAL A 66 2.71 1.37 -8.20
N VAL A 67 3.73 1.37 -7.35
CA VAL A 67 4.51 0.18 -6.97
C VAL A 67 4.18 -0.10 -5.52
N VAL A 68 3.78 -1.33 -5.20
CA VAL A 68 3.56 -1.77 -3.82
C VAL A 68 4.29 -3.06 -3.53
N GLU A 69 4.77 -3.19 -2.31
CA GLU A 69 5.41 -4.40 -1.81
C GLU A 69 5.01 -4.71 -0.36
N GLY A 70 4.86 -6.00 -0.05
CA GLY A 70 4.51 -6.44 1.30
C GLY A 70 4.00 -7.89 1.36
N GLU A 71 3.19 -8.18 2.40
CA GLU A 71 2.49 -9.46 2.55
C GLU A 71 1.54 -9.68 1.35
N GLU A 72 1.59 -10.86 0.74
CA GLU A 72 0.86 -11.18 -0.49
C GLU A 72 -0.65 -10.94 -0.36
N GLN A 73 -1.24 -11.29 0.79
CA GLN A 73 -2.65 -11.10 1.08
C GLN A 73 -3.01 -9.61 1.08
N GLN A 74 -2.17 -8.76 1.68
CA GLN A 74 -2.38 -7.32 1.75
C GLN A 74 -2.20 -6.66 0.38
N VAL A 75 -1.16 -7.07 -0.37
CA VAL A 75 -0.95 -6.58 -1.73
C VAL A 75 -2.15 -6.91 -2.62
N LYS A 76 -2.66 -8.15 -2.59
CA LYS A 76 -3.83 -8.54 -3.38
C LYS A 76 -5.09 -7.79 -2.97
N ALA A 77 -5.32 -7.59 -1.66
CA ALA A 77 -6.45 -6.83 -1.17
C ALA A 77 -6.39 -5.36 -1.64
N TYR A 78 -5.23 -4.73 -1.51
CA TYR A 78 -4.98 -3.37 -1.97
C TYR A 78 -5.18 -3.21 -3.49
N VAL A 79 -4.67 -4.14 -4.30
CA VAL A 79 -4.86 -4.12 -5.76
C VAL A 79 -6.35 -4.19 -6.12
N ARG A 80 -7.11 -5.11 -5.50
CA ARG A 80 -8.57 -5.21 -5.73
C ARG A 80 -9.30 -3.94 -5.31
N LEU A 81 -8.91 -3.35 -4.18
CA LEU A 81 -9.48 -2.09 -3.72
C LEU A 81 -9.26 -0.98 -4.75
N LEU A 82 -8.02 -0.80 -5.23
CA LEU A 82 -7.73 0.19 -6.26
C LEU A 82 -8.50 -0.08 -7.55
N GLN A 83 -8.62 -1.34 -7.99
CA GLN A 83 -9.39 -1.70 -9.18
C GLN A 83 -10.89 -1.40 -9.04
N SER A 84 -11.44 -1.42 -7.83
CA SER A 84 -12.86 -1.10 -7.59
C SER A 84 -13.18 0.41 -7.69
N LEU A 85 -12.16 1.28 -7.64
CA LEU A 85 -12.35 2.70 -7.84
C LEU A 85 -12.76 2.99 -9.29
N ARG A 86 -13.67 3.96 -9.48
CA ARG A 86 -14.02 4.43 -10.82
C ARG A 86 -12.87 5.25 -11.42
N TRP A 87 -12.01 4.63 -12.21
CA TRP A 87 -11.01 5.30 -13.03
C TRP A 87 -11.66 5.82 -14.32
N LYS A 88 -11.31 7.04 -14.72
CA LYS A 88 -11.75 7.53 -16.03
C LYS A 88 -11.08 6.74 -17.15
N GLU A 89 -9.82 6.35 -16.94
CA GLU A 89 -9.09 5.40 -17.78
C GLU A 89 -8.08 4.60 -16.92
N ILE A 90 -8.30 3.29 -16.80
CA ILE A 90 -7.30 2.31 -16.39
C ILE A 90 -7.13 1.37 -17.59
N ARG A 91 -5.90 1.06 -17.99
CA ARG A 91 -5.60 0.12 -19.07
C ARG A 91 -4.71 -0.98 -18.51
#